data_AF-A0A2A3VNZ8-F1
#
_entry.id   AF-A0A2A3VNZ8-F1
#
_cell.length_a   1.000
_cell.length_b   1.000
_cell.length_c   1.000
_cell.angle_alpha   90.00
_cell.angle_beta   90.00
_cell.angle_gamma   90.00
#
_symmetry.space_group_name_H-M   'P 1'
#
loop_
_entity.id
_entity.type
_entity.pdbx_description
1 polymer ?
#
loop_
_entity_poly.entity_id
_entity_poly.type
_entity_poly.pdbx_seq_one_letter_code
_entity_poly.pdbx_strand_id
1 'polypeptide(L)' 'MTPQALERRVLALAAGIVADPEKIDAWYRSDPIAVLGGRTAQTLVAAGAGHEVVGFLLDVLRLERTS' A
#
# COMPACT_ATOMS: atom_id res chain seq x y z
N MET A 1 12.84 2.87 -10.37
CA MET A 1 12.72 1.88 -9.27
C MET A 1 12.06 0.62 -9.83
N THR A 2 12.51 -0.58 -9.50
CA THR A 2 11.91 -1.82 -10.03
C THR A 2 10.59 -2.14 -9.34
N PRO A 3 9.68 -2.93 -9.94
CA PRO A 3 8.42 -3.34 -9.30
C PRO A 3 8.63 -4.00 -7.94
N GLN A 4 9.66 -4.86 -7.81
CA GLN A 4 10.01 -5.54 -6.56
C GLN A 4 10.53 -4.58 -5.47
N ALA A 5 11.20 -3.48 -5.86
CA ALA A 5 11.60 -2.46 -4.90
C ALA A 5 10.40 -1.63 -4.41
N LEU A 6 9.45 -1.37 -5.31
CA LEU A 6 8.22 -0.65 -5.00
C LEU A 6 7.29 -1.47 -4.10
N GLU A 7 7.12 -2.76 -4.40
CA GLU A 7 6.39 -3.72 -3.57
C GLU A 7 6.93 -3.75 -2.14
N ARG A 8 8.24 -3.95 -1.97
CA ARG A 8 8.87 -3.91 -0.64
C ARG A 8 8.64 -2.60 0.10
N ARG A 9 8.65 -1.47 -0.63
CA ARG A 9 8.37 -0.16 -0.04
C ARG A 9 6.92 -0.03 0.42
N VAL A 10 5.96 -0.50 -0.38
CA VAL A 10 4.53 -0.52 -0.05
C VAL A 10 4.28 -1.38 1.19
N LEU A 11 4.81 -2.61 1.23
CA LEU A 11 4.66 -3.51 2.37
C LEU A 11 5.28 -2.93 3.65
N ALA A 12 6.45 -2.29 3.55
CA ALA A 12 7.08 -1.64 4.70
C ALA A 12 6.27 -0.45 5.25
N LEU A 13 5.60 0.31 4.38
CA LEU A 13 4.72 1.40 4.82
C LEU A 13 3.42 0.86 5.44
N ALA A 14 2.82 -0.18 4.85
CA ALA A 14 1.64 -0.83 5.40
C ALA A 14 1.91 -1.44 6.79
N ALA A 15 3.11 -2.00 7.00
CA ALA A 15 3.57 -2.48 8.31
C ALA A 15 3.66 -1.39 9.38
N GLY A 16 3.78 -0.13 8.98
CA GLY A 16 3.72 1.03 9.88
C GLY A 16 2.31 1.37 10.35
N ILE A 17 1.27 0.84 9.68
CA ILE A 17 -0.15 1.07 10.00
C ILE A 17 -0.70 -0.14 10.75
N VAL A 18 -0.48 -1.35 10.21
CA VAL A 18 -0.96 -2.61 10.77
C VAL A 18 0.24 -3.51 11.03
N ALA A 19 0.39 -4.01 12.26
CA ALA A 19 1.55 -4.82 12.65
C ALA A 19 1.47 -6.31 12.20
N ASP A 20 0.30 -6.76 11.74
CA ASP A 20 0.02 -8.14 11.39
C ASP A 20 0.43 -8.45 9.92
N PRO A 21 1.45 -9.28 9.68
CA PRO A 21 1.94 -9.57 8.33
C PRO A 21 0.91 -10.24 7.42
N GLU A 22 0.03 -11.08 7.96
CA GLU A 22 -0.99 -11.77 7.16
C GLU A 22 -2.05 -10.78 6.67
N LYS A 23 -2.42 -9.83 7.53
CA LYS A 23 -3.34 -8.74 7.14
C LYS A 23 -2.74 -7.81 6.10
N ILE A 24 -1.45 -7.49 6.21
CA ILE A 24 -0.76 -6.66 5.21
C ILE A 24 -0.75 -7.36 3.85
N ASP A 25 -0.41 -8.66 3.81
CA ASP A 25 -0.38 -9.43 2.57
C ASP A 25 -1.78 -9.56 1.95
N ALA A 26 -2.79 -9.87 2.79
CA ALA A 26 -4.18 -9.94 2.36
C ALA A 26 -4.67 -8.60 1.79
N TRP A 27 -4.39 -7.48 2.47
CA TRP A 27 -4.70 -6.15 1.96
C TRP A 27 -4.02 -5.88 0.61
N TYR A 28 -2.71 -6.14 0.52
CA TYR A 28 -1.92 -5.85 -0.67
C TYR A 28 -2.46 -6.57 -1.91
N ARG A 29 -2.93 -7.81 -1.75
CA ARG A 29 -3.39 -8.67 -2.85
C ARG A 29 -4.89 -8.56 -3.12
N SER A 30 -5.70 -8.34 -2.10
CA SER A 30 -7.14 -8.63 -2.17
C SER A 30 -8.04 -7.48 -1.74
N ASP A 31 -7.51 -6.40 -1.16
CA ASP A 31 -8.32 -5.26 -0.73
C ASP A 31 -8.26 -4.09 -1.74
N PRO A 32 -9.37 -3.77 -2.42
CA PRO A 32 -9.43 -2.64 -3.35
C PRO A 32 -9.28 -1.29 -2.65
N ILE A 33 -8.34 -0.47 -3.12
CA ILE A 33 -8.20 0.90 -2.63
C ILE A 33 -9.19 1.78 -3.38
N ALA A 34 -10.32 2.10 -2.75
CA ALA A 34 -11.44 2.82 -3.38
C ALA A 34 -11.03 4.15 -4.04
N VAL A 35 -10.20 4.94 -3.35
CA VAL A 35 -9.71 6.24 -3.87
C VAL A 35 -8.74 6.11 -5.04
N LEU A 36 -8.16 4.92 -5.26
CA LEU A 36 -7.28 4.60 -6.39
C LEU A 36 -8.03 3.77 -7.45
N GLY A 37 -9.31 4.09 -7.66
CA GLY A 37 -10.15 3.45 -8.67
C GLY A 37 -10.56 2.01 -8.35
N GLY A 38 -10.54 1.61 -7.07
CA GLY A 38 -10.95 0.28 -6.65
C GLY A 38 -9.99 -0.83 -7.11
N ARG A 39 -8.70 -0.51 -7.24
CA ARG A 39 -7.66 -1.50 -7.57
C ARG A 39 -6.87 -1.89 -6.33
N THR A 40 -6.39 -3.12 -6.29
CA THR A 40 -5.51 -3.58 -5.21
C THR A 40 -4.11 -2.99 -5.35
N ALA A 41 -3.38 -2.89 -4.24
CA ALA A 41 -2.01 -2.38 -4.25
C ALA A 41 -1.10 -3.20 -5.18
N GLN A 42 -1.22 -4.54 -5.18
CA GLN A 42 -0.51 -5.43 -6.09
C GLN A 42 -0.75 -5.07 -7.56
N THR A 43 -2.01 -4.87 -7.92
CA THR A 43 -2.41 -4.53 -9.30
C THR A 43 -1.82 -3.19 -9.74
N LEU A 44 -1.78 -2.21 -8.84
CA LEU A 44 -1.20 -0.89 -9.12
C LEU A 44 0.32 -0.96 -9.24
N VAL A 45 1.01 -1.71 -8.37
CA VAL A 45 2.46 -1.92 -8.46
C VAL A 45 2.84 -2.63 -9.76
N ALA A 46 2.12 -3.69 -10.13
CA ALA A 46 2.34 -4.42 -11.37
C ALA A 46 2.13 -3.55 -12.63
N ALA A 47 1.21 -2.58 -12.56
CA ALA A 47 0.95 -1.64 -13.63
C ALA A 47 1.91 -0.43 -13.68
N GLY A 48 2.90 -0.36 -12.77
CA GLY A 48 3.81 0.79 -12.66
C GLY A 48 3.25 2.00 -11.90
N ALA A 49 2.03 1.89 -11.37
CA ALA A 49 1.31 2.94 -10.64
C ALA A 49 1.52 2.87 -9.10
N GLY A 50 2.44 2.03 -8.60
CA GLY A 50 2.60 1.86 -7.15
C GLY A 50 3.09 3.11 -6.39
N HIS A 51 3.54 4.16 -7.09
CA HIS A 51 3.83 5.45 -6.46
C HIS A 51 2.57 6.11 -5.88
N GLU A 52 1.41 5.90 -6.50
CA GLU A 52 0.11 6.36 -5.99
C GLU A 52 -0.24 5.63 -4.68
N VAL A 53 0.03 4.33 -4.61
CA VAL A 53 -0.13 3.51 -3.38
C VAL A 53 0.76 4.03 -2.26
N VAL A 54 2.03 4.36 -2.58
CA VAL A 54 2.95 4.95 -1.61
C VAL A 54 2.42 6.29 -1.08
N GLY A 55 1.92 7.15 -1.96
CA GLY A 55 1.31 8.43 -1.57
C GLY A 55 0.13 8.22 -0.62
N PHE A 56 -0.80 7.34 -1.00
CA PHE A 56 -1.95 6.97 -0.18
C PHE A 56 -1.53 6.49 1.22
N LEU A 57 -0.56 5.57 1.32
CA LEU A 57 -0.11 5.05 2.61
C LEU A 57 0.57 6.12 3.49
N LEU A 58 1.30 7.05 2.88
CA LEU A 58 1.91 8.16 3.62
C LEU A 58 0.85 9.10 4.19
N ASP A 59 -0.24 9.34 3.46
CA ASP A 59 -1.37 10.14 3.95
C ASP A 59 -2.09 9.43 5.10
N VAL A 60 -2.34 8.11 4.98
CA VAL A 60 -2.91 7.32 6.08
C VAL A 60 -2.01 7.37 7.32
N LEU A 61 -0.71 7.11 7.19
CA LEU A 61 0.25 7.20 8.30
C LEU A 61 0.27 8.57 8.98
N ARG A 62 0.13 9.65 8.20
CA ARG A 62 0.05 11.00 8.75
C ARG A 62 -1.21 11.17 9.60
N LEU A 63 -2.35 10.65 9.16
CA LEU A 63 -3.63 10.74 9.86
C LEU A 63 -3.63 9.94 11.18
N GLU A 64 -3.12 8.71 11.14
CA GLU A 64 -3.01 7.82 12.32
C GLU A 64 -2.11 8.43 13.41
N ARG A 65 -1.09 9.20 13.03
CA ARG A 65 -0.18 9.85 14.00
C ARG A 65 -0.78 11.09 14.67
N THR A 66 -1.85 11.65 14.10
CA THR A 66 -2.54 12.83 14.62
C THR A 66 -3.82 12.50 15.39
N SER A 67 -4.22 11.23 15.43
CA SER A 67 -5.34 10.72 16.24
C SER A 67 -4.85 10.17 17.57
#